data_AF-E3BHD4-F1
#
_entry.id   AF-E3BHD4-F1
#
_cell.length_a   1.000
_cell.length_b   1.000
_cell.length_c   1.000
_cell.angle_alpha   90.00
_cell.angle_beta   90.00
_cell.angle_gamma   90.00
#
_symmetry.space_group_name_H-M   'P 1'
#
loop_
_entity.id
_entity.type
_entity.pdbx_description
1 polymer ?
#
loop_
_entity_poly.entity_id
_entity_poly.type
_entity_poly.pdbx_seq_one_letter_code
_entity_poly.pdbx_strand_id
1 'polypeptide(L)'
;MGLIFGDIVELGNIVIKKSWLALVIGVLALSGCAQQKKSYFVDKGQFVTKEGVVPVGCIGSLMTKLNGDNAVASVFLTRNSFRGCIDANEPYFNGDQELIRYDIIDNLGNDTYNLRVCESIPQGSLGSSCDKITVQFINRKYTTPEQTMEVLSLEKLGEW
;
A
#
# COMPACT_ATOMS: atom_id res chain seq x y z
N MET A 1 60.54 40.52 34.83
CA MET A 1 59.74 39.59 35.64
C MET A 1 58.35 39.60 35.03
N GLY A 2 58.04 38.57 34.23
CA GLY A 2 56.82 38.51 33.43
C GLY A 2 55.80 37.51 33.96
N LEU A 3 54.66 37.46 33.25
CA LEU A 3 53.52 36.56 33.40
C LEU A 3 52.60 36.98 34.58
N ILE A 4 51.27 37.04 34.49
CA ILE A 4 50.33 36.19 33.76
C ILE A 4 49.11 37.05 33.35
N PHE A 5 48.93 37.24 32.03
CA PHE A 5 47.65 37.53 31.38
C PHE A 5 47.21 36.21 30.76
N GLY A 6 46.02 35.73 31.10
CA GLY A 6 45.46 34.48 30.58
C GLY A 6 44.86 33.70 31.72
N ASP A 7 43.53 33.60 31.74
CA ASP A 7 42.75 32.48 32.32
C ASP A 7 41.26 32.83 32.52
N ILE A 8 40.83 34.08 32.31
CA ILE A 8 39.40 34.44 32.51
C ILE A 8 38.56 34.36 31.22
N VAL A 9 39.16 34.26 30.02
CA VAL A 9 38.40 34.30 28.75
C VAL A 9 37.90 32.91 28.29
N GLU A 10 38.41 31.81 28.87
CA GLU A 10 38.14 30.47 28.32
C GLU A 10 36.94 29.73 28.94
N LEU A 11 36.43 30.17 30.09
CA LEU A 11 35.32 29.49 30.78
C LEU A 11 33.93 29.94 30.32
N GLY A 12 33.79 31.16 29.78
CA GLY A 12 32.50 31.71 29.32
C GLY A 12 31.98 31.11 28.00
N ASN A 13 32.88 30.71 27.10
CA ASN A 13 32.50 30.20 25.78
C ASN A 13 32.10 28.72 25.77
N ILE A 14 32.48 27.95 26.79
CA ILE A 14 32.18 26.51 26.88
C ILE A 14 30.75 26.28 27.40
N VAL A 15 30.29 27.07 28.37
CA VAL A 15 28.97 26.91 28.98
C VAL A 15 27.85 27.31 28.02
N ILE A 16 28.06 28.37 27.23
CA ILE A 16 27.06 28.85 26.27
C ILE A 16 26.93 27.88 25.08
N LYS A 17 28.02 27.31 24.55
CA LYS A 17 27.93 26.32 23.45
C LYS A 17 27.25 25.00 23.84
N LYS A 18 27.36 24.57 25.10
CA LYS A 18 26.71 23.32 25.57
C LYS A 18 25.20 23.46 25.78
N SER A 19 24.70 24.66 26.05
CA SER A 19 23.26 24.90 26.26
C SER A 19 22.46 24.93 24.96
N TRP A 20 23.06 25.36 23.84
CA TRP A 20 22.39 25.36 22.54
C TRP A 20 22.31 23.98 21.89
N LEU A 21 23.22 23.06 22.24
CA LEU A 21 23.22 21.70 21.68
C LEU A 21 22.09 20.84 22.27
N ALA A 22 21.77 21.03 23.55
CA ALA A 22 20.69 20.29 24.22
C ALA A 22 19.29 20.71 23.72
N LEU A 23 19.13 21.95 23.26
CA LEU A 23 17.84 22.45 22.74
C LEU A 23 17.54 21.93 21.33
N VAL A 24 18.56 21.71 20.50
CA VAL A 24 18.41 21.19 19.12
C VAL A 24 18.14 19.68 19.11
N ILE A 25 18.69 18.93 20.08
CA ILE A 25 18.46 17.47 20.19
C ILE A 25 17.05 17.16 20.74
N GLY A 26 16.44 18.07 21.53
CA GLY A 26 15.09 17.89 22.06
C GLY A 26 13.94 18.06 21.05
N VAL A 27 14.15 18.82 19.96
CA VAL A 27 13.09 19.12 18.97
C VAL A 27 12.94 18.01 17.92
N LEU A 28 13.94 17.15 17.73
CA LEU A 28 13.90 16.08 16.73
C LEU A 28 13.20 14.79 17.20
N ALA A 29 12.82 14.68 18.48
CA ALA A 29 12.26 13.46 19.06
C ALA A 29 10.72 13.37 19.03
N LEU A 30 10.03 14.35 18.44
CA LEU A 30 8.56 14.41 18.39
C LEU A 30 7.98 14.31 16.97
N SER A 31 8.69 13.67 16.03
CA SER A 31 8.02 13.06 14.88
C SER A 31 7.29 11.81 15.35
N GLY A 32 6.16 12.01 16.05
CA GLY A 32 5.21 10.95 16.31
C GLY A 32 4.89 10.27 14.99
N CYS A 33 5.27 9.00 14.86
CA CYS A 33 4.81 8.16 13.76
C CYS A 33 3.29 8.12 13.85
N ALA A 34 2.61 8.99 13.10
CA ALA A 34 1.21 8.83 12.81
C ALA A 34 1.09 7.57 11.96
N GLN A 35 1.04 6.40 12.61
CA GLN A 35 0.80 5.14 11.94
C GLN A 35 -0.61 5.22 11.37
N GLN A 36 -0.68 5.51 10.07
CA GLN A 36 -1.93 5.63 9.36
C GLN A 36 -2.67 4.31 9.55
N LYS A 37 -3.84 4.36 10.20
CA LYS A 37 -4.64 3.16 10.47
C LYS A 37 -4.97 2.51 9.13
N LYS A 38 -4.56 1.24 8.97
CA LYS A 38 -4.83 0.48 7.75
C LYS A 38 -6.34 0.47 7.47
N SER A 39 -6.70 0.76 6.23
CA SER A 39 -8.09 0.76 5.74
C SER A 39 -8.59 -0.65 5.37
N TYR A 40 -7.75 -1.67 5.53
CA TYR A 40 -8.03 -3.07 5.26
C TYR A 40 -7.34 -4.00 6.28
N PHE A 41 -7.77 -5.25 6.30
CA PHE A 41 -7.14 -6.36 7.04
C PHE A 41 -7.34 -7.68 6.29
N VAL A 42 -6.66 -8.75 6.73
CA VAL A 42 -6.85 -10.10 6.22
C VAL A 42 -7.69 -10.90 7.23
N ASP A 43 -8.79 -11.49 6.77
CA ASP A 43 -9.61 -12.42 7.56
C ASP A 43 -9.88 -13.69 6.76
N LYS A 44 -9.61 -14.85 7.36
CA LYS A 44 -9.81 -16.18 6.73
C LYS A 44 -9.26 -16.31 5.29
N GLY A 45 -8.07 -15.75 5.05
CA GLY A 45 -7.42 -15.78 3.73
C GLY A 45 -7.98 -14.78 2.72
N GLN A 46 -8.92 -13.92 3.12
CA GLN A 46 -9.53 -12.91 2.27
C GLN A 46 -9.13 -11.51 2.70
N PHE A 47 -9.08 -10.58 1.73
CA PHE A 47 -8.90 -9.16 2.04
C PHE A 47 -10.24 -8.55 2.41
N VAL A 48 -10.28 -7.80 3.51
CA VAL A 48 -11.49 -7.18 4.05
C VAL A 48 -11.23 -5.71 4.32
N THR A 49 -12.20 -4.87 3.96
CA THR A 49 -12.19 -3.43 4.23
C THR A 49 -13.40 -3.05 5.08
N LYS A 50 -13.51 -1.77 5.45
CA LYS A 50 -14.72 -1.22 6.09
C LYS A 50 -15.98 -1.33 5.19
N GLU A 51 -15.81 -1.48 3.88
CA GLU A 51 -16.90 -1.59 2.90
C GLU A 51 -17.29 -3.04 2.61
N GLY A 52 -16.56 -4.01 3.18
CA GLY A 52 -16.82 -5.44 3.02
C GLY A 52 -15.59 -6.21 2.55
N VAL A 53 -15.83 -7.49 2.26
CA VAL A 53 -14.84 -8.39 1.64
C VAL A 53 -14.52 -7.89 0.23
N VAL A 54 -13.23 -7.89 -0.13
CA VAL A 54 -12.80 -7.57 -1.49
C VAL A 54 -13.22 -8.71 -2.42
N PRO A 55 -14.10 -8.47 -3.42
CA PRO A 55 -14.51 -9.50 -4.36
C PRO A 55 -13.31 -10.11 -5.10
N VAL A 56 -13.36 -11.40 -5.39
CA VAL A 56 -12.31 -12.11 -6.14
C VAL A 56 -12.10 -11.51 -7.53
N GLY A 57 -13.15 -10.97 -8.14
CA GLY A 57 -13.07 -10.26 -9.42
C GLY A 57 -12.15 -9.03 -9.41
N CYS A 58 -12.08 -8.31 -8.28
CA CYS A 58 -11.16 -7.19 -8.12
C CYS A 58 -9.70 -7.64 -8.19
N ILE A 59 -9.41 -8.81 -7.62
CA ILE A 59 -8.07 -9.42 -7.64
C ILE A 59 -7.78 -10.01 -9.03
N GLY A 60 -8.75 -10.73 -9.61
CA GLY A 60 -8.67 -11.32 -10.95
C GLY A 60 -8.43 -10.30 -12.05
N SER A 61 -8.91 -9.06 -11.87
CA SER A 61 -8.65 -7.95 -12.81
C SER A 61 -7.17 -7.65 -13.00
N LEU A 62 -6.33 -7.94 -12.00
CA LEU A 62 -4.87 -7.71 -12.05
C LEU A 62 -4.09 -8.86 -12.69
N MET A 63 -4.76 -9.95 -13.09
CA MET A 63 -4.08 -11.07 -13.76
C MET A 63 -3.61 -10.67 -15.16
N THR A 64 -2.47 -11.22 -15.56
CA THR A 64 -2.07 -11.34 -16.96
C THR A 64 -2.93 -12.43 -17.60
N LYS A 65 -3.60 -12.11 -18.70
CA LYS A 65 -4.44 -13.06 -19.41
C LYS A 65 -3.59 -14.11 -20.14
N LEU A 66 -4.21 -15.26 -20.46
CA LEU A 66 -3.57 -16.37 -21.18
C LEU A 66 -2.89 -15.98 -22.50
N ASN A 67 -3.41 -14.97 -23.18
CA ASN A 67 -2.84 -14.44 -24.42
C ASN A 67 -1.67 -13.47 -24.19
N GLY A 68 -1.27 -13.25 -22.93
CA GLY A 68 -0.20 -12.34 -22.53
C GLY A 68 -0.66 -10.91 -22.22
N ASP A 69 -1.95 -10.59 -22.31
CA ASP A 69 -2.43 -9.24 -22.03
C ASP A 69 -2.32 -8.92 -20.53
N ASN A 70 -1.51 -7.92 -20.19
CA ASN A 70 -1.34 -7.41 -18.84
C ASN A 70 -1.85 -5.96 -18.78
N ALA A 71 -3.18 -5.81 -18.81
CA ALA A 71 -3.84 -4.53 -19.10
C ALA A 71 -4.15 -3.66 -17.88
N VAL A 72 -4.20 -4.24 -16.68
CA VAL A 72 -4.62 -3.54 -15.45
C VAL A 72 -3.49 -3.56 -14.43
N ALA A 73 -2.93 -2.39 -14.15
CA ALA A 73 -1.90 -2.23 -13.11
C ALA A 73 -2.49 -1.95 -11.72
N SER A 74 -3.71 -1.40 -11.64
CA SER A 74 -4.34 -1.08 -10.34
C SER A 74 -5.86 -1.03 -10.42
N VAL A 75 -6.51 -1.33 -9.29
CA VAL A 75 -7.96 -1.29 -9.10
C VAL A 75 -8.28 -0.42 -7.88
N PHE A 76 -9.18 0.56 -8.03
CA PHE A 76 -9.78 1.26 -6.89
C PHE A 76 -10.76 0.33 -6.17
N LEU A 77 -10.50 0.01 -4.91
CA LEU A 77 -11.29 -0.94 -4.13
C LEU A 77 -12.51 -0.26 -3.50
N THR A 78 -12.27 0.79 -2.70
CA THR A 78 -13.30 1.53 -1.99
C THR A 78 -14.01 2.52 -2.91
N ARG A 79 -15.19 2.98 -2.52
CA ARG A 79 -15.90 4.04 -3.24
C ARG A 79 -15.01 5.25 -3.53
N ASN A 80 -14.96 5.61 -4.81
CA ASN A 80 -14.64 6.95 -5.26
C ASN A 80 -15.96 7.77 -5.31
N SER A 81 -16.07 8.79 -6.16
CA SER A 81 -17.35 9.51 -6.34
C SER A 81 -18.51 8.64 -6.82
N PHE A 82 -18.25 7.44 -7.34
CA PHE A 82 -19.26 6.46 -7.71
C PHE A 82 -19.07 5.14 -6.92
N ARG A 83 -18.58 4.11 -7.59
CA ARG A 83 -18.40 2.76 -7.05
C ARG A 83 -16.95 2.36 -7.26
N GLY A 84 -16.30 1.96 -6.18
CA GLY A 84 -15.08 1.17 -6.25
C GLY A 84 -15.42 -0.28 -6.57
N CYS A 85 -14.39 -1.09 -6.79
CA CYS A 85 -14.58 -2.48 -7.19
C CYS A 85 -15.39 -3.31 -6.18
N ILE A 86 -15.30 -3.01 -4.88
CA ILE A 86 -16.05 -3.73 -3.83
C ILE A 86 -17.57 -3.60 -4.03
N ASP A 87 -18.04 -2.45 -4.52
CA ASP A 87 -19.46 -2.16 -4.75
C ASP A 87 -19.81 -2.14 -6.25
N ALA A 88 -18.92 -2.61 -7.12
CA ALA A 88 -19.17 -2.61 -8.55
C ALA A 88 -20.29 -3.60 -8.89
N ASN A 89 -21.14 -3.22 -9.85
CA ASN A 89 -22.12 -4.16 -10.42
C ASN A 89 -21.41 -5.34 -11.10
N GLU A 90 -20.22 -5.10 -11.65
CA GLU A 90 -19.36 -6.09 -12.30
C GLU A 90 -17.91 -5.89 -11.79
N PRO A 91 -17.52 -6.57 -10.70
CA PRO A 91 -16.16 -6.48 -10.15
C PRO A 91 -15.08 -7.06 -11.08
N TYR A 92 -15.47 -7.84 -12.10
CA TYR A 92 -14.55 -8.42 -13.08
C TYR A 92 -15.00 -8.17 -14.52
N PHE A 93 -14.71 -6.99 -15.05
CA PHE A 93 -15.12 -6.62 -16.41
C PHE A 93 -14.55 -7.53 -17.52
N ASN A 94 -13.47 -8.27 -17.24
CA ASN A 94 -12.73 -9.06 -18.23
C ASN A 94 -13.06 -10.56 -18.19
N GLY A 95 -14.17 -10.98 -17.57
CA GLY A 95 -14.57 -12.39 -17.54
C GLY A 95 -15.64 -12.69 -16.49
N ASP A 96 -15.70 -13.95 -16.07
CA ASP A 96 -16.60 -14.42 -15.03
C ASP A 96 -15.83 -14.58 -13.71
N GLN A 97 -16.20 -13.79 -12.70
CA GLN A 97 -15.53 -13.84 -11.39
C GLN A 97 -15.72 -15.18 -10.68
N GLU A 98 -16.76 -15.97 -10.99
CA GLU A 98 -16.99 -17.29 -10.39
C GLU A 98 -15.90 -18.30 -10.77
N LEU A 99 -15.21 -18.04 -11.88
CA LEU A 99 -14.08 -18.84 -12.34
C LEU A 99 -12.77 -18.46 -11.66
N ILE A 100 -12.75 -17.33 -10.95
CA ILE A 100 -11.55 -16.77 -10.31
C ILE A 100 -11.42 -17.30 -8.88
N ARG A 101 -10.21 -17.74 -8.54
CA ARG A 101 -9.80 -18.05 -7.17
C ARG A 101 -8.47 -17.38 -6.89
N TYR A 102 -8.22 -17.03 -5.63
CA TYR A 102 -6.90 -16.55 -5.24
C TYR A 102 -6.50 -17.06 -3.87
N ASP A 103 -5.20 -17.17 -3.67
CA ASP A 103 -4.57 -17.51 -2.40
C ASP A 103 -3.55 -16.42 -2.04
N ILE A 104 -3.55 -16.00 -0.77
CA ILE A 104 -2.47 -15.18 -0.20
C ILE A 104 -1.33 -16.11 0.16
N ILE A 105 -0.20 -15.99 -0.55
CA ILE A 105 0.97 -16.86 -0.36
C ILE A 105 1.89 -16.29 0.70
N ASP A 106 2.32 -15.03 0.53
CA ASP A 106 3.24 -14.37 1.46
C ASP A 106 2.74 -12.95 1.81
N ASN A 107 3.01 -12.53 3.03
CA ASN A 107 2.94 -11.13 3.46
C ASN A 107 4.37 -10.57 3.49
N LEU A 108 4.67 -9.66 2.58
CA LEU A 108 6.00 -9.08 2.42
C LEU A 108 6.23 -7.85 3.31
N GLY A 109 5.24 -7.48 4.13
CA GLY A 109 5.25 -6.22 4.88
C GLY A 109 4.92 -5.01 3.99
N ASN A 110 4.84 -3.82 4.60
CA ASN A 110 4.54 -2.57 3.89
C ASN A 110 3.30 -2.63 2.97
N ASP A 111 2.29 -3.36 3.43
CA ASP A 111 1.03 -3.57 2.72
C ASP A 111 1.15 -4.32 1.38
N THR A 112 2.23 -5.08 1.22
CA THR A 112 2.55 -5.86 0.03
C THR A 112 2.38 -7.36 0.27
N TYR A 113 1.80 -8.06 -0.72
CA TYR A 113 1.51 -9.49 -0.65
C TYR A 113 1.85 -10.18 -1.97
N ASN A 114 2.31 -11.42 -1.86
CA ASN A 114 2.36 -12.34 -2.99
C ASN A 114 1.06 -13.12 -3.06
N LEU A 115 0.42 -13.10 -4.23
CA LEU A 115 -0.80 -13.83 -4.50
C LEU A 115 -0.55 -14.87 -5.57
N ARG A 116 -1.25 -16.00 -5.45
CA ARG A 116 -1.55 -16.87 -6.59
C ARG A 116 -3.00 -16.61 -6.98
N VAL A 117 -3.25 -16.28 -8.25
CA VAL A 117 -4.59 -16.02 -8.76
C VAL A 117 -4.84 -16.94 -9.94
N CYS A 118 -5.94 -17.68 -9.94
CA CYS A 118 -6.25 -18.66 -10.97
C CYS A 118 -7.61 -18.39 -11.59
N GLU A 119 -7.70 -18.52 -12.91
CA GLU A 119 -8.92 -18.49 -13.70
C GLU A 119 -9.19 -19.90 -14.24
N SER A 120 -10.35 -20.46 -13.92
CA SER A 120 -10.80 -21.75 -14.47
C SER A 120 -11.26 -21.56 -15.92
N ILE A 121 -10.94 -22.50 -16.81
CA ILE A 121 -11.24 -22.42 -18.25
C ILE A 121 -12.08 -23.64 -18.64
N PRO A 122 -13.41 -23.60 -18.47
CA PRO A 122 -14.27 -24.79 -18.59
C PRO A 122 -14.24 -25.45 -19.97
N GLN A 123 -13.97 -24.69 -21.03
CA GLN A 123 -13.94 -25.18 -22.42
C GLN A 123 -12.52 -25.29 -23.00
N GLY A 124 -11.48 -25.12 -22.18
CA GLY A 124 -10.07 -25.16 -22.60
C GLY A 124 -9.40 -26.46 -22.18
N SER A 125 -8.47 -26.96 -23.00
CA SER A 125 -7.66 -28.16 -22.68
C SER A 125 -6.76 -27.97 -21.45
N LEU A 126 -6.46 -26.72 -21.07
CA LEU A 126 -5.64 -26.38 -19.92
C LEU A 126 -6.37 -26.53 -18.57
N GLY A 127 -7.70 -26.49 -18.55
CA GLY A 127 -8.52 -26.56 -17.34
C GLY A 127 -8.47 -25.29 -16.46
N SER A 128 -7.29 -24.70 -16.24
CA SER A 128 -7.11 -23.44 -15.52
C SER A 128 -5.80 -22.74 -15.90
N SER A 129 -5.76 -21.41 -15.76
CA SER A 129 -4.54 -20.60 -15.81
C SER A 129 -4.27 -19.99 -14.44
N CYS A 130 -3.02 -19.99 -13.98
CA CYS A 130 -2.66 -19.37 -12.72
C CYS A 130 -1.49 -18.40 -12.90
N ASP A 131 -1.65 -17.22 -12.31
CA ASP A 131 -0.65 -16.19 -12.20
C ASP A 131 -0.12 -16.08 -10.79
N LYS A 132 1.15 -15.68 -10.69
CA LYS A 132 1.79 -15.29 -9.44
C LYS A 132 2.10 -13.81 -9.53
N ILE A 133 1.39 -13.02 -8.74
CA ILE A 133 1.52 -11.57 -8.76
C ILE A 133 1.91 -11.05 -7.39
N THR A 134 2.66 -9.96 -7.38
CA THR A 134 2.93 -9.18 -6.18
C THR A 134 2.03 -7.95 -6.22
N VAL A 135 1.24 -7.73 -5.17
CA VAL A 135 0.32 -6.60 -5.06
C VAL A 135 0.59 -5.78 -3.81
N GLN A 136 0.21 -4.50 -3.85
CA GLN A 136 0.29 -3.60 -2.71
C GLN A 136 -1.00 -2.81 -2.52
N PHE A 137 -1.45 -2.69 -1.27
CA PHE A 137 -2.50 -1.74 -0.90
C PHE A 137 -1.92 -0.35 -0.75
N ILE A 138 -2.52 0.62 -1.43
CA ILE A 138 -2.08 2.01 -1.43
C ILE A 138 -3.29 2.95 -1.46
N ASN A 139 -3.24 4.05 -0.70
CA ASN A 139 -4.21 5.12 -0.85
C ASN A 139 -3.79 6.01 -2.02
N ARG A 140 -4.67 6.15 -3.00
CA ARG A 140 -4.47 7.03 -4.15
C ARG A 140 -5.41 8.22 -4.11
N LYS A 141 -4.88 9.36 -4.52
CA LYS A 141 -5.69 10.54 -4.82
C LYS A 141 -6.58 10.27 -6.03
N TYR A 142 -7.87 10.52 -5.86
CA TYR A 142 -8.87 10.51 -6.90
C TYR A 142 -9.49 11.90 -7.00
N THR A 143 -9.39 12.52 -8.17
CA THR A 143 -9.87 13.88 -8.41
C THR A 143 -11.14 13.85 -9.25
N THR A 144 -12.13 14.58 -8.80
CA THR A 144 -13.39 14.86 -9.50
C THR A 144 -13.48 16.36 -9.77
N PRO A 145 -14.45 16.82 -10.59
CA PRO A 145 -14.69 18.26 -10.74
C PRO A 145 -15.00 18.99 -9.42
N GLU A 146 -15.49 18.28 -8.41
CA GLU A 146 -15.94 18.86 -7.14
C GLU A 146 -14.88 18.79 -6.03
N GLN A 147 -14.09 17.72 -5.99
CA GLN A 147 -13.17 17.45 -4.89
C GLN A 147 -12.07 16.43 -5.24
N THR A 148 -11.02 16.41 -4.41
CA THR A 148 -9.99 15.38 -4.37
C THR A 148 -10.14 14.57 -3.08
N MET A 149 -10.15 13.25 -3.20
CA MET A 149 -10.27 12.32 -2.07
C MET A 149 -9.20 11.22 -2.13
N GLU A 150 -8.88 10.62 -0.99
CA GLU A 150 -8.01 9.44 -0.92
C GLU A 150 -8.87 8.18 -1.01
N VAL A 151 -8.55 7.30 -1.95
CA VAL A 151 -9.27 6.06 -2.24
C VAL A 151 -8.31 4.89 -2.09
N LEU A 152 -8.72 3.84 -1.38
CA LEU A 152 -7.93 2.62 -1.27
C LEU A 152 -7.88 1.90 -2.62
N SER A 153 -6.69 1.63 -3.09
CA SER A 153 -6.41 0.89 -4.31
C SER A 153 -5.58 -0.36 -4.02
N LEU A 154 -5.71 -1.36 -4.88
CA LEU A 154 -4.79 -2.49 -4.99
C LEU A 154 -3.97 -2.32 -6.27
N GLU A 155 -2.65 -2.35 -6.18
CA GLU A 155 -1.73 -2.18 -7.31
C GLU A 155 -0.92 -3.46 -7.52
N LYS A 156 -0.81 -3.93 -8.76
CA LYS A 156 0.12 -4.97 -9.17
C LYS A 156 1.50 -4.35 -9.34
N LEU A 157 2.45 -4.77 -8.51
CA LEU A 157 3.85 -4.35 -8.57
C LEU A 157 4.67 -5.17 -9.57
N GLY A 158 4.25 -6.42 -9.81
CA GLY A 158 4.98 -7.34 -10.68
C GLY A 158 4.54 -8.80 -10.52
N GLU A 159 5.40 -9.70 -10.96
CA GLU A 159 5.25 -11.15 -10.96
C GLU A 159 6.46 -11.79 -10.26
N TRP A 160 6.32 -13.01 -9.74
CA TRP A 160 7.35 -13.71 -8.93
C TRP A 160 7.37 -15.23 -9.11
#